data_AF-A0A3S4HFY2-F1
#
_entry.id   AF-A0A3S4HFY2-F1
#
_cell.length_a   1.000
_cell.length_b   1.000
_cell.length_c   1.000
_cell.angle_alpha   90.00
_cell.angle_beta   90.00
_cell.angle_gamma   90.00
#
_symmetry.space_group_name_H-M   'P 1'
#
loop_
_entity.id
_entity.type
_entity.pdbx_description
1 polymer ?
#
loop_
_entity_poly.entity_id
_entity_poly.type
_entity_poly.pdbx_seq_one_letter_code
_entity_poly.pdbx_strand_id
1 'polypeptide(L)'
;MRHAALVFGREDSGLTNDELALADVLTGVPMAADYPSLNLGQAVMVYCYQLAGLMQQTTESVDIADESQLQALRARLLRLLTTLEAADDHKLTDWLQQRIGLLGQRDTVMLHRLVHDIEKKLTK
;
A
#
# COMPACT_ATOMS: atom_id res chain seq x y z
N MET A 1 -4.91 -5.78 10.12
CA MET A 1 -5.90 -4.70 9.84
C MET A 1 -7.30 -5.29 9.59
N ARG A 2 -8.33 -4.98 10.40
CA ARG A 2 -9.73 -5.44 10.14
C ARG A 2 -10.58 -4.45 9.33
N HIS A 3 -10.02 -3.30 8.98
CA HIS A 3 -10.73 -2.21 8.31
C HIS A 3 -9.91 -1.70 7.13
N ALA A 4 -10.61 -1.41 6.03
CA ALA A 4 -10.07 -0.74 4.87
C ALA A 4 -10.79 0.61 4.72
N ALA A 5 -10.07 1.61 4.23
CA ALA A 5 -10.64 2.91 3.87
C ALA A 5 -10.49 3.11 2.36
N LEU A 6 -11.54 3.60 1.73
CA LEU A 6 -11.47 4.15 0.38
C LEU A 6 -11.36 5.66 0.51
N VAL A 7 -10.30 6.22 -0.05
CA VAL A 7 -10.05 7.66 -0.02
C VAL A 7 -10.31 8.21 -1.42
N PHE A 8 -11.18 9.21 -1.51
CA PHE A 8 -11.49 9.92 -2.74
C PHE A 8 -11.02 11.37 -2.62
N GLY A 9 -10.42 11.88 -3.68
CA GLY A 9 -9.95 13.25 -3.75
C GLY A 9 -11.08 14.27 -3.98
N ARG A 10 -10.70 15.54 -4.05
CA ARG A 10 -11.62 16.63 -4.40
C ARG A 10 -12.09 16.47 -5.85
N GLU A 11 -13.31 16.92 -6.15
CA GLU A 11 -13.89 16.79 -7.51
C GLU A 11 -13.03 17.48 -8.58
N ASP A 12 -12.54 18.68 -8.29
CA ASP A 12 -11.82 19.48 -9.29
C ASP A 12 -10.33 19.13 -9.41
N SER A 13 -9.73 18.62 -8.32
CA SER A 13 -8.27 18.51 -8.19
C SER A 13 -7.75 17.13 -7.78
N GLY A 14 -8.64 16.17 -7.47
CA GLY A 14 -8.25 14.85 -7.01
C GLY A 14 -7.51 14.87 -5.67
N LEU A 15 -6.68 13.84 -5.46
CA LEU A 15 -5.72 13.73 -4.38
C LEU A 15 -4.37 14.30 -4.83
N THR A 16 -3.70 15.00 -3.93
CA THR A 16 -2.32 15.44 -4.13
C THR A 16 -1.35 14.25 -4.11
N ASN A 17 -0.16 14.42 -4.69
CA ASN A 17 0.88 13.38 -4.66
C ASN A 17 1.24 12.97 -3.22
N ASP A 18 1.27 13.93 -2.29
CA ASP A 18 1.56 13.68 -0.89
C ASP A 18 0.45 12.83 -0.24
N GLU A 19 -0.83 13.08 -0.58
CA GLU A 19 -1.95 12.26 -0.11
C GLU A 19 -1.94 10.85 -0.74
N LEU A 20 -1.59 10.74 -2.02
CA LEU A 20 -1.44 9.45 -2.72
C LEU A 20 -0.32 8.60 -2.10
N ALA A 21 0.78 9.22 -1.68
CA ALA A 21 1.89 8.52 -1.03
C ALA A 21 1.52 7.89 0.33
N LEU A 22 0.44 8.37 0.98
CA LEU A 22 -0.06 7.80 2.23
C LEU A 22 -0.93 6.55 2.01
N ALA A 23 -1.40 6.30 0.79
CA ALA A 23 -2.29 5.18 0.50
C ALA A 23 -1.49 3.88 0.29
N ASP A 24 -1.95 2.78 0.90
CA ASP A 24 -1.33 1.46 0.70
C ASP A 24 -1.49 0.94 -0.74
N VAL A 25 -2.62 1.26 -1.39
CA VAL A 25 -2.96 0.81 -2.73
C VAL A 25 -3.55 1.95 -3.54
N LEU A 26 -2.98 2.19 -4.71
CA LEU A 26 -3.53 3.10 -5.71
C LEU A 26 -4.37 2.34 -6.72
N THR A 27 -5.60 2.80 -6.97
CA THR A 27 -6.53 2.18 -7.92
C THR A 27 -7.24 3.28 -8.72
N GLY A 28 -7.78 2.92 -9.89
CA GLY A 28 -8.57 3.83 -10.72
C GLY A 28 -9.61 3.07 -11.55
N VAL A 29 -10.66 3.77 -11.97
CA VAL A 29 -11.66 3.22 -12.88
C VAL A 29 -11.07 3.22 -14.30
N PRO A 30 -11.07 2.09 -15.03
CA PRO A 30 -10.67 2.09 -16.43
C PRO A 30 -11.61 2.95 -17.25
N MET A 31 -11.05 3.88 -18.02
CA MET A 31 -11.84 4.83 -18.80
C MET A 31 -11.65 4.63 -20.30
N ALA A 32 -12.68 4.95 -21.09
CA ALA A 32 -12.69 4.71 -22.54
C ALA A 32 -11.93 5.75 -23.38
N ALA A 33 -11.61 6.92 -22.81
CA ALA A 33 -10.89 8.00 -23.48
C ALA A 33 -9.65 8.41 -22.67
N ASP A 34 -8.74 9.18 -23.26
CA ASP A 34 -7.48 9.61 -22.62
C ASP A 34 -7.69 10.72 -21.57
N TYR A 35 -8.77 11.51 -21.68
CA TYR A 35 -9.14 12.56 -20.70
C TYR A 35 -10.59 12.52 -20.21
N PRO A 36 -11.02 11.48 -19.49
CA PRO A 36 -12.36 11.42 -18.96
C PRO A 36 -12.32 11.61 -17.44
N SER A 37 -12.95 12.68 -16.97
CA SER A 37 -13.22 12.84 -15.55
C SER A 37 -14.56 12.17 -15.21
N LEU A 38 -14.56 11.34 -14.17
CA LEU A 38 -15.78 11.00 -13.47
C LEU A 38 -16.03 12.09 -12.43
N ASN A 39 -17.28 12.52 -12.31
CA ASN A 39 -17.66 13.25 -11.11
C ASN A 39 -17.43 12.36 -9.88
N LEU A 40 -17.09 12.98 -8.74
CA LEU A 40 -16.81 12.28 -7.50
C LEU A 40 -17.91 11.26 -7.11
N GLY A 41 -19.18 11.64 -7.25
CA GLY A 41 -20.32 10.75 -6.97
C GLY A 41 -20.39 9.54 -7.90
N GLN A 42 -19.99 9.68 -9.17
CA GLN A 42 -19.91 8.57 -10.10
C GLN A 42 -18.77 7.62 -9.75
N ALA A 43 -17.60 8.16 -9.40
CA ALA A 43 -16.47 7.36 -8.92
C ALA A 43 -16.88 6.55 -7.68
N VAL A 44 -17.48 7.19 -6.68
CA VAL A 44 -17.98 6.52 -5.47
C VAL A 44 -18.97 5.42 -5.82
N MET A 45 -19.95 5.69 -6.69
CA MET A 45 -20.94 4.71 -7.12
C MET A 45 -20.28 3.46 -7.75
N VAL A 46 -19.33 3.64 -8.66
CA VAL A 46 -18.64 2.53 -9.33
C VAL A 46 -17.88 1.65 -8.33
N TYR A 47 -17.14 2.26 -7.40
CA TYR A 47 -16.42 1.52 -6.37
C TYR A 47 -17.38 0.77 -5.43
N CYS A 48 -18.44 1.41 -4.96
CA CYS A 48 -19.45 0.75 -4.12
C CYS A 48 -20.10 -0.43 -4.84
N TYR A 49 -20.46 -0.26 -6.12
CA TYR A 49 -21.04 -1.34 -6.92
C TYR A 49 -20.07 -2.51 -7.08
N GLN A 50 -18.80 -2.23 -7.41
CA GLN A 50 -17.78 -3.27 -7.60
C GLN A 50 -17.50 -4.05 -6.31
N LEU A 51 -17.57 -3.40 -5.15
CA LEU A 51 -17.31 -4.01 -3.85
C LEU A 51 -18.56 -4.67 -3.24
N ALA A 52 -19.76 -4.35 -3.72
CA ALA A 52 -21.01 -4.90 -3.18
C ALA A 52 -21.04 -6.44 -3.19
N GLY A 53 -20.40 -7.07 -4.18
CA GLY A 53 -20.29 -8.53 -4.26
C GLY A 53 -19.49 -9.17 -3.13
N LEU A 54 -18.57 -8.41 -2.49
CA LEU A 54 -17.78 -8.89 -1.35
C LEU A 54 -18.59 -8.91 -0.06
N MET A 55 -19.68 -8.15 0.04
CA MET A 55 -20.52 -8.08 1.24
C MET A 55 -21.26 -9.39 1.55
N GLN A 56 -21.40 -10.28 0.56
CA GLN A 56 -22.08 -11.58 0.69
C GLN A 56 -21.10 -12.74 0.89
N GLN A 57 -19.78 -12.48 0.86
CA GLN A 57 -18.78 -13.51 1.03
C GLN A 57 -18.40 -13.65 2.51
N THR A 58 -18.51 -14.86 3.04
CA THR A 58 -17.94 -15.19 4.35
C THR A 58 -16.42 -15.07 4.24
N THR A 59 -15.85 -14.06 4.88
CA THR A 59 -14.39 -13.84 4.87
C THR A 59 -13.72 -15.00 5.60
N GLU A 60 -12.94 -15.83 4.90
CA GLU A 60 -11.95 -16.67 5.55
C GLU A 60 -10.97 -15.74 6.29
N SER A 61 -10.69 -16.03 7.55
CA SER A 61 -9.77 -15.24 8.36
C SER A 61 -8.36 -15.37 7.77
N VAL A 62 -7.99 -14.43 6.90
CA VAL A 62 -6.61 -14.25 6.48
C VAL A 62 -5.82 -13.80 7.72
N ASP A 63 -4.67 -14.43 8.00
CA ASP A 63 -3.73 -13.97 9.02
C ASP A 63 -3.10 -12.66 8.57
N ILE A 64 -3.81 -11.56 8.83
CA ILE A 64 -3.42 -10.20 8.47
C ILE A 64 -2.25 -9.79 9.35
N ALA A 65 -1.25 -9.13 8.77
CA ALA A 65 -0.10 -8.65 9.52
C ALA A 65 -0.51 -7.72 10.68
N ASP A 66 0.16 -7.85 11.82
CA ASP A 66 0.11 -6.88 12.91
C ASP A 66 0.64 -5.53 12.40
N GLU A 67 -0.19 -4.49 12.54
CA GLU A 67 0.13 -3.13 12.08
C GLU A 67 1.47 -2.65 12.63
N SER A 68 1.74 -2.93 13.91
CA SER A 68 2.97 -2.51 14.57
C SER A 68 4.20 -3.19 13.94
N GLN A 69 4.07 -4.45 13.51
CA GLN A 69 5.14 -5.18 12.82
C GLN A 69 5.34 -4.65 11.41
N LEU A 70 4.26 -4.38 10.68
CA LEU A 70 4.34 -3.83 9.33
C LEU A 70 5.00 -2.44 9.32
N GLN A 71 4.62 -1.55 10.26
CA GLN A 71 5.26 -0.25 10.45
C GLN A 71 6.74 -0.38 10.84
N ALA A 72 7.08 -1.32 11.73
CA ALA A 72 8.46 -1.59 12.09
C ALA A 72 9.29 -2.11 10.91
N LEU A 73 8.70 -2.94 10.05
CA LEU A 73 9.34 -3.46 8.84
C LEU A 73 9.59 -2.35 7.83
N ARG A 74 8.58 -1.50 7.57
CA ARG A 74 8.71 -0.31 6.72
C ARG A 74 9.87 0.57 7.19
N ALA A 75 9.91 0.90 8.48
CA ALA A 75 10.96 1.74 9.04
C ALA A 75 12.36 1.10 8.95
N ARG A 76 12.49 -0.22 9.13
CA ARG A 76 13.78 -0.93 8.97
C ARG A 76 14.24 -0.94 7.53
N LEU A 77 13.35 -1.22 6.58
CA LEU A 77 13.70 -1.25 5.16
C LEU A 77 14.12 0.11 4.64
N LEU A 78 13.43 1.19 5.06
CA LEU A 78 13.84 2.56 4.73
C LEU A 78 15.25 2.87 5.22
N ARG A 79 15.57 2.52 6.48
CA ARG A 79 16.94 2.67 7.00
C ARG A 79 17.94 1.83 6.22
N LEU A 80 17.58 0.62 5.83
CA LEU A 80 18.45 -0.26 5.05
C LEU A 80 18.73 0.33 3.66
N LEU A 81 17.73 0.91 2.98
CA LEU A 81 17.92 1.60 1.71
C LEU A 81 18.89 2.78 1.84
N THR A 82 18.82 3.54 2.94
CA THR A 82 19.78 4.61 3.22
C THR A 82 21.19 4.06 3.42
N THR A 83 21.36 2.99 4.20
CA THR A 83 22.66 2.36 4.45
C THR A 83 23.30 1.79 3.18
N LEU A 84 22.48 1.30 2.24
CA LEU A 84 22.92 0.74 0.97
C LEU A 84 23.10 1.79 -0.13
N GLU A 85 22.95 3.09 0.17
CA GLU A 85 22.99 4.19 -0.81
C GLU A 85 21.98 4.01 -1.96
N ALA A 86 20.89 3.29 -1.70
CA ALA A 86 19.83 3.00 -2.67
C ALA A 86 18.59 3.88 -2.48
N ALA A 87 18.61 4.80 -1.51
CA ALA A 87 17.49 5.67 -1.18
C ALA A 87 17.15 6.68 -2.30
N ASP A 88 18.11 7.01 -3.17
CA ASP A 88 17.88 7.92 -4.30
C ASP A 88 17.03 7.28 -5.42
N ASP A 89 16.84 5.96 -5.39
CA ASP A 89 15.86 5.28 -6.23
C ASP A 89 14.46 5.44 -5.63
N HIS A 90 13.85 6.58 -5.94
CA HIS A 90 12.51 6.94 -5.48
C HIS A 90 11.46 5.93 -5.96
N LYS A 91 11.61 5.36 -7.17
CA LYS A 91 10.66 4.37 -7.70
C LYS A 91 10.72 3.07 -6.90
N LEU A 92 11.93 2.59 -6.59
CA LEU A 92 12.11 1.42 -5.75
C LEU A 92 11.50 1.64 -4.36
N THR A 93 11.74 2.81 -3.78
CA THR A 93 11.24 3.18 -2.46
C THR A 93 9.71 3.21 -2.42
N ASP A 94 9.07 3.86 -3.40
CA ASP A 94 7.61 3.93 -3.51
C ASP A 94 7.00 2.54 -3.73
N TRP A 95 7.59 1.74 -4.63
CA TRP A 95 7.13 0.37 -4.89
C TRP A 95 7.20 -0.49 -3.63
N LEU A 96 8.30 -0.38 -2.87
CA LEU A 96 8.49 -1.12 -1.64
C LEU A 96 7.47 -0.70 -0.57
N GLN A 97 7.20 0.60 -0.43
CA GLN A 97 6.19 1.11 0.50
C GLN A 97 4.78 0.62 0.15
N GLN A 98 4.38 0.66 -1.12
CA GLN A 98 3.07 0.17 -1.55
C GLN A 98 2.93 -1.34 -1.36
N ARG A 99 3.96 -2.11 -1.72
CA ARG A 99 3.90 -3.58 -1.65
C ARG A 99 3.92 -4.12 -0.22
N ILE A 100 4.62 -3.47 0.70
CA ILE A 100 4.66 -3.90 2.10
C ILE A 100 3.26 -3.83 2.75
N GLY A 101 2.44 -2.84 2.39
CA GLY A 101 1.07 -2.71 2.89
C GLY A 101 0.16 -3.90 2.55
N LEU A 102 0.54 -4.72 1.57
CA LEU A 102 -0.22 -5.90 1.13
C LEU A 102 0.23 -7.21 1.79
N LEU A 103 1.27 -7.18 2.64
CA LEU A 103 1.85 -8.39 3.20
C LEU A 103 0.97 -9.02 4.29
N GLY A 104 0.86 -10.34 4.24
CA GLY A 104 0.30 -11.13 5.34
C GLY A 104 1.27 -11.26 6.52
N GLN A 105 0.77 -11.78 7.65
CA GLN A 105 1.55 -11.95 8.87
C GLN A 105 2.79 -12.83 8.66
N ARG A 106 2.63 -13.95 7.94
CA ARG A 106 3.72 -14.90 7.67
C ARG A 106 4.88 -14.24 6.91
N ASP A 107 4.55 -13.48 5.88
CA ASP A 107 5.54 -12.85 5.00
C ASP A 107 6.22 -11.67 5.70
N THR A 108 5.49 -10.93 6.54
CA THR A 108 6.03 -9.86 7.40
C THR A 108 7.10 -10.41 8.35
N VAL A 109 6.83 -11.54 9.01
CA VAL A 109 7.80 -12.20 9.90
C VAL A 109 9.03 -12.70 9.12
N MET A 110 8.82 -13.30 7.95
CA MET A 110 9.90 -13.78 7.09
C MET A 110 10.83 -12.64 6.65
N LEU A 111 10.26 -11.51 6.21
CA LEU A 111 11.03 -10.35 5.79
C LEU A 111 11.78 -9.68 6.95
N HIS A 112 11.19 -9.62 8.14
CA HIS A 112 11.91 -9.14 9.33
C HIS A 112 13.18 -9.95 9.63
N ARG A 113 13.12 -11.27 9.43
CA ARG A 113 14.27 -12.15 9.61
C ARG A 113 15.31 -11.94 8.51
N LEU A 114 14.87 -11.83 7.26
CA LEU A 114 15.76 -11.55 6.14
C LEU A 114 16.50 -10.23 6.33
N VAL A 115 15.79 -9.16 6.68
CA VAL A 115 16.39 -7.84 6.94
C VAL A 115 17.38 -7.91 8.10
N HIS A 116 17.06 -8.65 9.17
CA HIS A 116 18.00 -8.86 10.28
C HIS A 116 19.30 -9.53 9.82
N ASP A 117 19.21 -10.58 9.00
CA ASP A 117 20.38 -11.31 8.53
C ASP A 117 21.25 -10.44 7.59
N ILE A 118 20.62 -9.60 6.77
CA ILE A 118 21.31 -8.62 5.91
C ILE A 118 22.04 -7.55 6.77
N GLU A 119 21.34 -6.92 7.71
CA GLU A 119 21.91 -5.91 8.63
C GLU A 119 23.12 -6.47 9.40
N LYS A 120 23.03 -7.73 9.86
CA LYS A 120 24.11 -8.42 10.57
C LYS A 120 25.34 -8.66 9.68
N LYS A 121 25.16 -8.85 8.37
CA LYS A 121 26.24 -9.04 7.40
C LYS A 121 26.88 -7.73 6.96
N LEU A 122 26.13 -6.63 6.93
CA LEU A 122 26.64 -5.29 6.61
C LEU A 122 27.45 -4.68 7.75
N THR A 123 27.13 -5.02 9.01
CA THR A 123 27.87 -4.54 10.19
C THR A 123 29.16 -5.33 10.46
N LYS A 124 29.46 -6.36 9.67
CA LYS A 124 30.67 -7.19 9.77
C LYS A 124 31.64 -6.87 8.64
#